data_AF-A0A9P4LAH8-F1
#
_entry.id   AF-A0A9P4LAH8-F1
#
_cell.length_a   1.000
_cell.length_b   1.000
_cell.length_c   1.000
_cell.angle_alpha   90.00
_cell.angle_beta   90.00
_cell.angle_gamma   90.00
#
_symmetry.space_group_name_H-M   'P 1'
#
loop_
_entity.id
_entity.type
_entity.pdbx_description
1 polymer ?
#
loop_
_entity_poly.entity_id
_entity_poly.type
_entity_poly.pdbx_seq_one_letter_code
_entity_poly.pdbx_strand_id
1 'polypeptide(L)'
;MEIPSAPKPRWSAMIHPLHEQIVKEVDGYFLQHWPFPNQKARKKFVAAGFSTVTSFYFPLALDDRIHFACRLLTLLFLIDDLLEYMSLEDGKAYNEKLMPITRGEVLPDRTKPVEWITYDLWESMRAHDRARAEDIQEPVFTFMRAQTDKKRLDNMGLGAYLEYREADVGKALLGALMRFSMALNVPQEDLDWMRSADNVCSKHLSIVNDIWSFEKEAETAKHGHKEGAALCNAVVIMAKEADIPVKAAKNVLYHLCREWELMYDIQREQLLAEKDTPAIRAYLKGLEFQMSGNEKWSSTTLRYLATKD
;
A
#
# COMPACT_ATOMS: atom_id res chain seq x y z
N MET A 1 23.16 -0.29 0.60
CA MET A 1 22.04 -0.37 1.54
C MET A 1 22.55 -1.00 2.82
N GLU A 2 22.42 -0.31 3.97
CA GLU A 2 22.70 -0.96 5.25
C GLU A 2 21.46 -1.75 5.65
N ILE A 3 21.49 -3.06 5.44
CA ILE A 3 20.38 -3.96 5.80
C ILE A 3 20.22 -3.92 7.33
N PRO A 4 19.04 -3.55 7.86
CA PRO A 4 18.81 -3.53 9.30
C PRO A 4 18.91 -4.95 9.87
N SER A 5 19.30 -5.05 11.14
CA SER A 5 19.26 -6.33 11.86
C SER A 5 17.80 -6.64 12.19
N ALA A 6 17.09 -7.27 11.27
CA ALA A 6 15.67 -7.59 11.44
C ALA A 6 15.49 -8.62 12.57
N PRO A 7 14.84 -8.28 13.69
CA PRO A 7 14.44 -9.28 14.68
C PRO A 7 13.51 -10.32 14.06
N LYS A 8 13.48 -11.55 14.59
CA LYS A 8 12.66 -12.63 14.02
C LYS A 8 11.17 -12.25 13.99
N PRO A 9 10.46 -12.37 12.85
CA PRO A 9 9.03 -12.12 12.78
C PRO A 9 8.23 -13.20 13.51
N ARG A 10 7.03 -12.86 13.98
CA ARG A 10 6.09 -13.81 14.59
C ARG A 10 5.36 -14.65 13.56
N TRP A 11 5.12 -14.09 12.38
CA TRP A 11 4.31 -14.68 11.33
C TRP A 11 5.13 -15.05 10.11
N SER A 12 4.59 -15.96 9.30
CA SER A 12 5.17 -16.34 8.02
C SER A 12 4.29 -15.81 6.90
N ALA A 13 4.91 -15.12 5.93
CA ALA A 13 4.21 -14.66 4.74
C ALA A 13 3.71 -15.85 3.91
N MET A 14 2.54 -15.67 3.29
CA MET A 14 1.97 -16.59 2.31
C MET A 14 1.75 -15.82 1.01
N ILE A 15 1.87 -16.51 -0.12
CA ILE A 15 1.63 -15.93 -1.44
C ILE A 15 0.45 -16.63 -2.10
N HIS A 16 -0.38 -15.87 -2.82
CA HIS A 16 -1.51 -16.40 -3.57
C HIS A 16 -1.05 -17.51 -4.56
N PRO A 17 -1.77 -18.64 -4.66
CA PRO A 17 -1.34 -19.79 -5.48
C PRO A 17 -1.21 -19.46 -6.98
N LEU A 18 -2.05 -18.56 -7.49
CA LEU A 18 -2.00 -18.13 -8.90
C LEU A 18 -0.99 -17.00 -9.19
N HIS A 19 -0.09 -16.68 -8.25
CA HIS A 19 0.89 -15.58 -8.34
C HIS A 19 1.59 -15.51 -9.71
N GLU A 20 2.19 -16.60 -10.19
CA GLU A 20 2.97 -16.58 -11.43
C GLU A 20 2.12 -16.24 -12.66
N GLN A 21 0.87 -16.70 -12.70
CA GLN A 21 -0.05 -16.41 -13.78
C GLN A 21 -0.49 -14.95 -13.75
N ILE A 22 -0.85 -14.45 -12.56
CA ILE A 22 -1.36 -13.08 -12.39
C ILE A 22 -0.26 -12.05 -12.68
N VAL A 23 0.98 -12.30 -12.25
CA VAL A 23 2.13 -11.46 -12.60
C VAL A 23 2.25 -11.32 -14.11
N LYS A 24 2.21 -12.43 -14.86
CA LYS A 24 2.32 -12.39 -16.33
C LYS A 24 1.16 -11.61 -16.97
N GLU A 25 -0.06 -11.81 -16.47
CA GLU A 25 -1.25 -11.15 -16.99
C GLU A 25 -1.22 -9.63 -16.74
N VAL A 26 -1.04 -9.23 -15.49
CA VAL A 26 -1.15 -7.83 -15.06
C VAL A 26 0.06 -7.04 -15.53
N ASP A 27 1.28 -7.57 -15.38
CA ASP A 27 2.48 -6.88 -15.86
C ASP A 27 2.44 -6.76 -17.39
N GLY A 28 1.97 -7.80 -18.09
CA GLY A 28 1.78 -7.78 -19.55
C GLY A 28 0.82 -6.67 -19.99
N TYR A 29 -0.32 -6.53 -19.29
CA TYR A 29 -1.29 -5.46 -19.54
C TYR A 29 -0.66 -4.07 -19.37
N PHE A 30 -0.01 -3.79 -18.25
CA PHE A 30 0.61 -2.47 -18.04
C PHE A 30 1.78 -2.23 -19.00
N LEU A 31 2.58 -3.25 -19.33
CA LEU A 31 3.66 -3.12 -20.31
C LEU A 31 3.17 -2.79 -21.72
N GLN A 32 1.94 -3.19 -22.06
CA GLN A 32 1.29 -2.88 -23.34
C GLN A 32 0.65 -1.49 -23.34
N HIS A 33 0.06 -1.08 -22.22
CA HIS A 33 -0.87 0.04 -22.18
C HIS A 33 -0.39 1.27 -21.42
N TRP A 34 0.48 1.11 -20.43
CA TRP A 34 1.04 2.23 -19.67
C TRP A 34 2.17 2.92 -20.45
N PRO A 35 2.21 4.25 -20.49
CA PRO A 35 3.17 5.00 -21.31
C PRO A 35 4.53 5.12 -20.62
N PHE A 36 5.22 3.99 -20.46
CA PHE A 36 6.57 3.98 -19.89
C PHE A 36 7.52 4.83 -20.76
N PRO A 37 8.35 5.71 -20.16
CA PRO A 37 9.17 6.65 -20.93
C PRO A 37 10.29 5.98 -21.73
N ASN A 38 10.72 4.77 -21.35
CA ASN A 38 11.77 4.01 -22.03
C ASN A 38 11.82 2.55 -21.53
N GLN A 39 12.66 1.74 -22.18
CA GLN A 39 12.86 0.33 -21.84
C GLN A 39 13.45 0.13 -20.42
N LYS A 40 14.25 1.07 -19.90
CA LYS A 40 14.78 1.00 -18.52
C LYS A 40 13.63 1.11 -17.51
N ALA A 41 12.67 2.01 -17.73
CA ALA A 41 11.48 2.14 -16.89
C ALA A 41 10.60 0.87 -16.94
N ARG A 42 10.42 0.27 -18.13
CA ARG A 42 9.69 -1.01 -18.29
C ARG A 42 10.36 -2.15 -17.50
N LYS A 43 11.69 -2.25 -17.53
CA LYS A 43 12.44 -3.23 -16.73
C LYS A 43 12.31 -2.96 -15.23
N LYS A 44 12.39 -1.70 -14.79
CA LYS A 44 12.22 -1.30 -13.38
C LYS A 44 10.82 -1.64 -12.87
N PHE A 45 9.79 -1.45 -13.70
CA PHE A 45 8.40 -1.82 -13.40
C PHE A 45 8.28 -3.32 -13.10
N VAL A 46 8.75 -4.19 -14.01
CA VAL A 46 8.70 -5.65 -13.79
C VAL A 46 9.53 -6.05 -12.57
N ALA A 47 10.70 -5.44 -12.39
CA ALA A 47 11.58 -5.70 -11.25
C ALA A 47 10.98 -5.29 -9.90
N ALA A 48 10.04 -4.34 -9.88
CA ALA A 48 9.33 -3.95 -8.66
C ALA A 48 8.37 -5.04 -8.17
N GLY A 49 7.78 -5.83 -9.08
CA GLY A 49 6.87 -6.92 -8.76
C GLY A 49 5.62 -6.46 -8.01
N PHE A 50 4.87 -5.50 -8.57
CA PHE A 50 3.65 -4.95 -7.92
C PHE A 50 2.54 -6.00 -7.76
N SER A 51 2.39 -6.89 -8.73
CA SER A 51 1.48 -8.04 -8.61
C SER A 51 1.94 -9.04 -7.54
N THR A 52 3.26 -9.13 -7.31
CA THR A 52 3.85 -9.98 -6.26
C THR A 52 3.51 -9.47 -4.86
N VAL A 53 3.65 -8.16 -4.56
CA VAL A 53 3.23 -7.63 -3.23
C VAL A 53 1.75 -7.83 -3.00
N THR A 54 0.93 -7.62 -4.03
CA THR A 54 -0.52 -7.82 -3.92
C THR A 54 -0.87 -9.28 -3.63
N SER A 55 -0.16 -10.22 -4.23
CA SER A 55 -0.32 -11.66 -3.98
C SER A 55 0.13 -12.06 -2.56
N PHE A 56 1.07 -11.32 -1.96
CA PHE A 56 1.46 -11.47 -0.57
C PHE A 56 0.46 -10.82 0.41
N TYR A 57 -0.17 -9.71 0.02
CA TYR A 57 -1.19 -9.04 0.82
C TYR A 57 -2.49 -9.84 0.91
N PHE A 58 -2.90 -10.45 -0.20
CA PHE A 58 -4.18 -11.15 -0.31
C PHE A 58 -4.00 -12.61 -0.73
N PRO A 59 -3.25 -13.44 0.04
CA PRO A 59 -3.00 -14.83 -0.34
C PRO A 59 -4.26 -15.70 -0.28
N LEU A 60 -5.30 -15.22 0.42
CA LEU A 60 -6.61 -15.87 0.54
C LEU A 60 -7.67 -15.26 -0.40
N ALA A 61 -7.27 -14.36 -1.32
CA ALA A 61 -8.20 -13.86 -2.33
C ALA A 61 -8.78 -15.02 -3.16
N LEU A 62 -9.97 -14.79 -3.72
CA LEU A 62 -10.53 -15.70 -4.69
C LEU A 62 -9.75 -15.61 -6.01
N ASP A 63 -9.54 -16.76 -6.65
CA ASP A 63 -8.80 -16.90 -7.91
C ASP A 63 -9.33 -15.97 -9.01
N ASP A 64 -10.64 -15.78 -9.07
CA ASP A 64 -11.33 -14.92 -10.05
C ASP A 64 -11.37 -13.44 -9.65
N ARG A 65 -10.78 -13.05 -8.51
CA ARG A 65 -10.80 -11.66 -8.02
C ARG A 65 -9.42 -11.03 -7.80
N ILE A 66 -8.41 -11.84 -7.51
CA ILE A 66 -7.06 -11.36 -7.18
C ILE A 66 -6.46 -10.46 -8.28
N HIS A 67 -6.75 -10.72 -9.56
CA HIS A 67 -6.25 -9.91 -10.67
C HIS A 67 -6.76 -8.44 -10.62
N PHE A 68 -7.97 -8.18 -10.11
CA PHE A 68 -8.46 -6.81 -9.91
C PHE A 68 -7.63 -6.07 -8.85
N ALA A 69 -7.33 -6.73 -7.73
CA ALA A 69 -6.50 -6.15 -6.69
C ALA A 69 -5.09 -5.86 -7.20
N CYS A 70 -4.49 -6.78 -7.97
CA CYS A 70 -3.19 -6.57 -8.59
C CYS A 70 -3.20 -5.37 -9.55
N ARG A 71 -4.24 -5.23 -10.37
CA ARG A 71 -4.39 -4.10 -11.30
C ARG A 71 -4.53 -2.77 -10.56
N LEU A 72 -5.36 -2.72 -9.51
CA LEU A 72 -5.58 -1.50 -8.73
C LEU A 72 -4.29 -1.07 -8.02
N LEU A 73 -3.63 -1.95 -7.26
CA LEU A 73 -2.40 -1.59 -6.56
C LEU A 73 -1.26 -1.25 -7.53
N THR A 74 -1.17 -1.94 -8.67
CA THR A 74 -0.18 -1.60 -9.71
C THR A 74 -0.40 -0.20 -10.26
N LEU A 75 -1.65 0.17 -10.58
CA LEU A 75 -2.01 1.51 -11.03
C LEU A 75 -1.65 2.57 -9.97
N LEU A 76 -1.99 2.32 -8.70
CA LEU A 76 -1.72 3.25 -7.60
C LEU A 76 -0.21 3.41 -7.35
N PHE A 77 0.60 2.36 -7.43
CA PHE A 77 2.06 2.48 -7.35
C PHE A 77 2.66 3.30 -8.52
N LEU A 78 2.12 3.15 -9.72
CA LEU A 78 2.56 3.93 -10.88
C LEU A 78 2.20 5.42 -10.74
N ILE A 79 1.03 5.72 -10.18
CA ILE A 79 0.61 7.09 -9.86
C ILE A 79 1.46 7.67 -8.73
N ASP A 80 1.70 6.91 -7.66
CA ASP A 80 2.57 7.29 -6.54
C ASP A 80 3.95 7.77 -7.03
N ASP A 81 4.61 7.00 -7.90
CA ASP A 81 5.88 7.39 -8.51
C ASP A 81 5.79 8.65 -9.39
N LEU A 82 4.63 8.94 -10.01
CA LEU A 82 4.45 10.16 -10.80
C LEU A 82 4.29 11.40 -9.91
N LEU A 83 3.60 11.27 -8.77
CA LEU A 83 3.36 12.38 -7.84
C LEU A 83 4.67 12.92 -7.23
N GLU A 84 5.71 12.08 -7.12
CA GLU A 84 7.05 12.49 -6.68
C GLU A 84 7.67 13.58 -7.58
N TYR A 85 7.20 13.72 -8.82
CA TYR A 85 7.69 14.72 -9.78
C TYR A 85 6.74 15.92 -9.95
N MET A 86 5.73 16.05 -9.09
CA MET A 86 4.72 17.11 -9.14
C MET A 86 4.77 18.01 -7.89
N SER A 87 4.25 19.24 -8.01
CA SER A 87 3.86 20.04 -6.84
C SER A 87 2.69 19.38 -6.12
N LEU A 88 2.42 19.75 -4.85
CA LEU A 88 1.23 19.24 -4.17
C LEU A 88 -0.05 19.70 -4.87
N GLU A 89 -0.03 20.90 -5.48
CA GLU A 89 -1.15 21.43 -6.25
C GLU A 89 -1.39 20.64 -7.53
N ASP A 90 -0.34 20.39 -8.33
CA ASP A 90 -0.45 19.60 -9.57
C ASP A 90 -0.82 18.14 -9.28
N GLY A 91 -0.21 17.55 -8.25
CA GLY A 91 -0.53 16.19 -7.82
C GLY A 91 -1.97 16.06 -7.34
N LYS A 92 -2.46 17.05 -6.58
CA LYS A 92 -3.86 17.11 -6.15
C LYS A 92 -4.79 17.20 -7.37
N ALA A 93 -4.52 18.10 -8.30
CA ALA A 93 -5.31 18.24 -9.52
C ALA A 93 -5.30 16.94 -10.37
N TYR A 94 -4.15 16.26 -10.45
CA TYR A 94 -4.01 14.96 -11.11
C TYR A 94 -4.90 13.90 -10.47
N ASN A 95 -4.85 13.77 -9.14
CA ASN A 95 -5.64 12.81 -8.38
C ASN A 95 -7.15 13.13 -8.44
N GLU A 96 -7.55 14.37 -8.22
CA GLU A 96 -8.96 14.81 -8.26
C GLU A 96 -9.60 14.57 -9.62
N LYS A 97 -8.83 14.68 -10.71
CA LYS A 97 -9.32 14.34 -12.05
C LYS A 97 -9.72 12.87 -12.21
N LEU A 98 -9.01 11.97 -11.53
CA LEU A 98 -9.26 10.52 -11.61
C LEU A 98 -10.40 10.05 -10.71
N MET A 99 -10.82 10.84 -9.71
CA MET A 99 -11.90 10.48 -8.78
C MET A 99 -13.27 10.29 -9.47
N PRO A 100 -13.79 11.23 -10.27
CA PRO A 100 -15.07 11.02 -10.96
C PRO A 100 -14.99 9.92 -12.04
N ILE A 101 -13.81 9.70 -12.62
CA ILE A 101 -13.57 8.59 -13.56
C ILE A 101 -13.66 7.24 -12.81
N THR A 102 -13.06 7.16 -11.62
CA THR A 102 -13.17 6.02 -10.71
C THR A 102 -14.63 5.70 -10.38
N ARG A 103 -15.45 6.72 -10.13
CA ARG A 103 -16.90 6.56 -9.89
C ARG A 103 -17.70 6.12 -11.12
N GLY A 104 -17.15 6.29 -12.33
CA GLY A 104 -17.86 6.08 -13.58
C GLY A 104 -18.77 7.25 -13.98
N GLU A 105 -18.67 8.39 -13.28
CA GLU A 105 -19.47 9.60 -13.53
C GLU A 105 -18.96 10.37 -14.75
N VAL A 106 -17.66 10.24 -15.05
CA VAL A 106 -16.99 10.89 -16.17
C VAL A 106 -16.33 9.83 -17.05
N LEU A 107 -16.59 9.89 -18.35
CA LEU A 107 -15.90 9.04 -19.32
C LEU A 107 -14.43 9.43 -19.44
N PRO A 108 -13.51 8.47 -19.60
CA PRO A 108 -12.09 8.76 -19.71
C PRO A 108 -11.76 9.32 -21.09
N ASP A 109 -10.74 10.17 -21.17
CA ASP A 109 -10.07 10.43 -22.43
C ASP A 109 -9.32 9.17 -22.88
N ARG A 110 -9.83 8.51 -23.93
CA ARG A 110 -9.24 7.27 -24.47
C ARG A 110 -7.83 7.45 -25.06
N THR A 111 -7.35 8.68 -25.21
CA THR A 111 -5.95 8.98 -25.59
C THR A 111 -5.00 9.06 -24.38
N LYS A 112 -5.53 9.06 -23.14
CA LYS A 112 -4.76 9.16 -21.89
C LYS A 112 -4.81 7.85 -21.11
N PRO A 113 -3.74 7.02 -21.16
CA PRO A 113 -3.69 5.71 -20.49
C PRO A 113 -4.20 5.67 -19.07
N VAL A 114 -3.75 6.58 -18.20
CA VAL A 114 -4.17 6.59 -16.80
C VAL A 114 -5.70 6.71 -16.65
N GLU A 115 -6.35 7.53 -17.48
CA GLU A 115 -7.79 7.77 -17.37
C GLU A 115 -8.57 6.53 -17.75
N TRP A 116 -8.29 5.96 -18.92
CA TRP A 116 -9.07 4.82 -19.39
C TRP A 116 -8.71 3.51 -18.70
N ILE A 117 -7.46 3.32 -18.25
CA ILE A 117 -7.08 2.18 -17.39
C ILE A 117 -7.86 2.26 -16.06
N THR A 118 -7.95 3.46 -15.47
CA THR A 118 -8.74 3.69 -14.25
C THR A 118 -10.20 3.35 -14.49
N TYR A 119 -10.81 3.91 -15.53
CA TYR A 119 -12.22 3.70 -15.84
C TYR A 119 -12.55 2.23 -16.07
N ASP A 120 -11.82 1.56 -16.98
CA ASP A 120 -12.12 0.17 -17.36
C ASP A 120 -11.90 -0.79 -16.19
N LEU A 121 -10.88 -0.55 -15.35
CA LEU A 121 -10.65 -1.32 -14.13
C LEU A 121 -11.86 -1.21 -13.19
N TRP A 122 -12.29 -0.01 -12.87
CA TRP A 122 -13.39 0.20 -11.93
C TRP A 122 -14.75 -0.28 -12.47
N GLU A 123 -15.00 -0.13 -13.77
CA GLU A 123 -16.17 -0.72 -14.42
C GLU A 123 -16.14 -2.25 -14.32
N SER A 124 -15.00 -2.89 -14.58
CA SER A 124 -14.87 -4.35 -14.48
C SER A 124 -15.04 -4.87 -13.05
N MET A 125 -14.54 -4.14 -12.05
CA MET A 125 -14.76 -4.47 -10.64
C MET A 125 -16.23 -4.34 -10.25
N ARG A 126 -16.91 -3.26 -10.68
CA ARG A 126 -18.36 -3.08 -10.46
C ARG A 126 -19.19 -4.15 -11.13
N ALA A 127 -18.81 -4.55 -12.34
CA ALA A 127 -19.49 -5.62 -13.07
C ALA A 127 -19.35 -6.98 -12.36
N HIS A 128 -18.22 -7.21 -11.67
CA HIS A 128 -17.97 -8.44 -10.93
C HIS A 128 -18.68 -8.45 -9.55
N ASP A 129 -18.57 -7.38 -8.77
CA ASP A 129 -19.22 -7.23 -7.47
C ASP A 129 -19.42 -5.74 -7.14
N ARG A 130 -20.54 -5.17 -7.59
CA ARG A 130 -20.83 -3.73 -7.47
C ARG A 130 -20.73 -3.23 -6.03
N ALA A 131 -21.38 -3.90 -5.08
CA ALA A 131 -21.44 -3.45 -3.70
C ALA A 131 -20.03 -3.36 -3.08
N ARG A 132 -19.22 -4.42 -3.23
CA ARG A 132 -17.86 -4.39 -2.68
C ARG A 132 -16.91 -3.50 -3.46
N ALA A 133 -17.11 -3.31 -4.77
CA ALA A 133 -16.32 -2.37 -5.55
C ALA A 133 -16.59 -0.92 -5.09
N GLU A 134 -17.86 -0.56 -4.87
CA GLU A 134 -18.25 0.76 -4.38
C GLU A 134 -17.68 1.05 -2.98
N ASP A 135 -17.64 0.05 -2.10
CA ASP A 135 -17.00 0.13 -0.76
C ASP A 135 -15.51 0.52 -0.79
N ILE A 136 -14.79 0.34 -1.91
CA ILE A 136 -13.36 0.66 -2.02
C ILE A 136 -13.12 2.11 -2.44
N GLN A 137 -14.12 2.80 -3.03
CA GLN A 137 -13.93 4.12 -3.65
C GLN A 137 -13.47 5.20 -2.67
N GLU A 138 -14.22 5.44 -1.60
CA GLU A 138 -13.85 6.47 -0.62
C GLU A 138 -12.54 6.15 0.13
N PRO A 139 -12.23 4.89 0.49
CA PRO A 139 -10.89 4.52 0.95
C PRO A 139 -9.76 4.86 -0.04
N VAL A 140 -9.96 4.67 -1.34
CA VAL A 140 -8.98 5.08 -2.38
C VAL A 140 -8.87 6.61 -2.44
N PHE A 141 -9.98 7.33 -2.37
CA PHE A 141 -9.92 8.81 -2.42
C PHE A 141 -9.28 9.40 -1.17
N THR A 142 -9.48 8.79 -0.01
CA THR A 142 -8.79 9.16 1.23
C THR A 142 -7.28 9.02 1.07
N PHE A 143 -6.82 7.89 0.54
CA PHE A 143 -5.42 7.66 0.20
C PHE A 143 -4.88 8.69 -0.80
N MET A 144 -5.57 8.90 -1.93
CA MET A 144 -5.14 9.85 -2.97
C MET A 144 -5.06 11.30 -2.49
N ARG A 145 -5.96 11.71 -1.58
CA ARG A 145 -5.90 13.04 -0.96
C ARG A 145 -4.70 13.15 -0.03
N ALA A 146 -4.43 12.12 0.78
CA ALA A 146 -3.32 12.09 1.73
C ALA A 146 -1.95 12.21 1.04
N GLN A 147 -1.76 11.58 -0.13
CA GLN A 147 -0.51 11.69 -0.92
C GLN A 147 -0.13 13.14 -1.29
N THR A 148 -1.10 14.05 -1.29
CA THR A 148 -0.93 15.46 -1.68
C THR A 148 -1.25 16.43 -0.53
N ASP A 149 -1.42 15.93 0.69
CA ASP A 149 -1.69 16.76 1.85
C ASP A 149 -0.45 17.61 2.20
N LYS A 150 -0.68 18.88 2.52
CA LYS A 150 0.37 19.81 2.95
C LYS A 150 1.04 19.38 4.25
N LYS A 151 0.35 18.59 5.10
CA LYS A 151 0.92 18.00 6.32
C LYS A 151 2.21 17.22 6.06
N ARG A 152 2.42 16.68 4.84
CA ARG A 152 3.67 16.04 4.42
C ARG A 152 4.91 16.93 4.56
N LEU A 153 4.72 18.24 4.51
CA LEU A 153 5.79 19.23 4.60
C LEU A 153 6.01 19.74 6.04
N ASP A 154 5.12 19.38 6.97
CA ASP A 154 5.20 19.79 8.36
C ASP A 154 6.26 18.99 9.12
N ASN A 155 6.83 19.60 10.16
CA ASN A 155 7.67 18.89 11.11
C ASN A 155 6.79 18.07 12.08
N MET A 156 6.50 16.82 11.73
CA MET A 156 5.76 15.89 12.58
C MET A 156 6.69 15.10 13.50
N GLY A 157 6.25 14.90 14.74
CA GLY A 157 6.80 13.84 15.60
C GLY A 157 6.19 12.47 15.28
N LEU A 158 6.77 11.39 15.81
CA LEU A 158 6.40 10.02 15.41
C LEU A 158 4.90 9.71 15.56
N GLY A 159 4.26 10.16 16.64
CA GLY A 159 2.83 9.93 16.87
C GLY A 159 1.93 10.58 15.80
N ALA A 160 2.11 11.88 15.57
CA ALA A 160 1.37 12.64 14.56
C ALA A 160 1.65 12.12 13.14
N TYR A 161 2.89 11.69 12.88
CA TYR A 161 3.25 11.05 11.62
C TYR A 161 2.46 9.76 11.40
N LEU A 162 2.36 8.87 12.40
CA LEU A 162 1.62 7.61 12.27
C LEU A 162 0.11 7.83 12.05
N GLU A 163 -0.47 8.87 12.65
CA GLU A 163 -1.87 9.25 12.40
C GLU A 163 -2.09 9.72 10.96
N TYR A 164 -1.18 10.55 10.44
CA TYR A 164 -1.19 10.98 9.04
C TYR A 164 -0.97 9.78 8.09
N ARG A 165 0.02 8.93 8.41
CA ARG A 165 0.50 7.85 7.54
C ARG A 165 -0.53 6.74 7.38
N GLU A 166 -1.51 6.59 8.27
CA GLU A 166 -2.62 5.63 8.10
C GLU A 166 -3.39 5.85 6.78
N ALA A 167 -3.68 7.11 6.46
CA ALA A 167 -4.36 7.46 5.21
C ALA A 167 -3.39 7.32 4.02
N ASP A 168 -2.16 7.81 4.17
CA ASP A 168 -1.15 7.86 3.11
C ASP A 168 -0.52 6.50 2.76
N VAL A 169 -0.51 5.53 3.67
CA VAL A 169 -0.15 4.13 3.37
C VAL A 169 -1.35 3.37 2.77
N GLY A 170 -2.55 3.96 2.81
CA GLY A 170 -3.76 3.37 2.26
C GLY A 170 -4.33 2.22 3.10
N LYS A 171 -4.25 2.27 4.43
CA LYS A 171 -4.74 1.17 5.29
C LYS A 171 -6.22 0.84 5.04
N ALA A 172 -7.06 1.86 4.95
CA ALA A 172 -8.49 1.69 4.68
C ALA A 172 -8.72 1.07 3.29
N LEU A 173 -7.97 1.51 2.29
CA LEU A 173 -7.97 0.95 0.94
C LEU A 173 -7.59 -0.54 0.96
N LEU A 174 -6.50 -0.92 1.63
CA LEU A 174 -6.06 -2.31 1.71
C LEU A 174 -7.07 -3.19 2.45
N GLY A 175 -7.72 -2.67 3.49
CA GLY A 175 -8.80 -3.36 4.19
C GLY A 175 -10.02 -3.61 3.30
N ALA A 176 -10.50 -2.58 2.58
CA ALA A 176 -11.61 -2.71 1.65
C ALA A 176 -11.28 -3.64 0.46
N LEU A 177 -10.08 -3.51 -0.11
CA LEU A 177 -9.62 -4.33 -1.23
C LEU A 177 -9.45 -5.80 -0.86
N MET A 178 -8.99 -6.09 0.36
CA MET A 178 -8.97 -7.44 0.92
C MET A 178 -10.39 -8.01 1.03
N ARG A 179 -11.35 -7.24 1.54
CA ARG A 179 -12.75 -7.68 1.61
C ARG A 179 -13.33 -7.96 0.22
N PHE A 180 -13.05 -7.09 -0.76
CA PHE A 180 -13.44 -7.33 -2.15
C PHE A 180 -12.84 -8.61 -2.71
N SER A 181 -11.52 -8.80 -2.59
CA SER A 181 -10.80 -9.90 -3.20
C SER A 181 -11.16 -11.26 -2.60
N MET A 182 -11.51 -11.29 -1.30
CA MET A 182 -11.95 -12.50 -0.60
C MET A 182 -13.47 -12.70 -0.62
N ALA A 183 -14.24 -11.82 -1.28
CA ALA A 183 -15.70 -11.73 -1.18
C ALA A 183 -16.22 -11.71 0.27
N LEU A 184 -15.44 -11.12 1.18
CA LEU A 184 -15.73 -11.13 2.60
C LEU A 184 -16.83 -10.13 2.92
N ASN A 185 -17.88 -10.57 3.61
CA ASN A 185 -18.91 -9.69 4.15
C ASN A 185 -18.65 -9.46 5.63
N VAL A 186 -18.27 -8.23 5.99
CA VAL A 186 -18.06 -7.82 7.39
C VAL A 186 -18.93 -6.59 7.61
N PRO A 187 -19.93 -6.65 8.50
CA PRO A 187 -20.75 -5.48 8.85
C PRO A 187 -19.89 -4.32 9.33
N GLN A 188 -20.35 -3.07 9.09
CA GLN A 188 -19.61 -1.89 9.52
C GLN A 188 -19.39 -1.85 11.04
N GLU A 189 -20.37 -2.29 11.83
CA GLU A 189 -20.24 -2.42 13.29
C GLU A 189 -19.07 -3.32 13.72
N ASP A 190 -18.81 -4.39 12.96
CA ASP A 190 -17.70 -5.32 13.22
C ASP A 190 -16.36 -4.73 12.79
N LEU A 191 -16.34 -3.98 11.69
CA LEU A 191 -15.15 -3.23 11.26
C LEU A 191 -14.78 -2.15 12.29
N ASP A 192 -15.78 -1.39 12.77
CA ASP A 192 -15.58 -0.36 13.78
C ASP A 192 -15.09 -0.96 15.11
N TRP A 193 -15.64 -2.11 15.51
CA TRP A 193 -15.21 -2.84 16.69
C TRP A 193 -13.79 -3.41 16.54
N MET A 194 -13.39 -3.88 15.36
CA MET A 194 -12.02 -4.35 15.07
C MET A 194 -11.02 -3.22 14.78
N ARG A 195 -11.42 -1.94 14.87
CA ARG A 195 -10.57 -0.79 14.49
C ARG A 195 -9.23 -0.74 15.22
N SER A 196 -9.16 -1.24 16.45
CA SER A 196 -7.89 -1.32 17.19
C SER A 196 -6.86 -2.21 16.48
N ALA A 197 -7.29 -3.36 15.94
CA ALA A 197 -6.46 -4.28 15.17
C ALA A 197 -6.03 -3.66 13.83
N ASP A 198 -6.93 -2.92 13.18
CA ASP A 198 -6.62 -2.14 11.97
C ASP A 198 -5.55 -1.07 12.23
N ASN A 199 -5.64 -0.35 13.35
CA ASN A 199 -4.66 0.67 13.72
C ASN A 199 -3.27 0.08 13.98
N VAL A 200 -3.18 -1.10 14.60
CA VAL A 200 -1.90 -1.80 14.80
C VAL A 200 -1.32 -2.24 13.45
N CYS A 201 -2.15 -2.81 12.58
CA CYS A 201 -1.76 -3.21 11.24
C CYS A 201 -1.26 -2.00 10.41
N SER A 202 -1.96 -0.86 10.48
CA SER A 202 -1.56 0.39 9.82
C SER A 202 -0.15 0.83 10.19
N LYS A 203 0.15 0.86 11.50
CA LYS A 203 1.46 1.27 12.03
C LYS A 203 2.56 0.33 11.56
N HIS A 204 2.32 -0.99 11.62
CA HIS A 204 3.28 -1.99 11.15
C HIS A 204 3.57 -1.84 9.66
N LEU A 205 2.54 -1.78 8.82
CA LEU A 205 2.67 -1.61 7.37
C LEU A 205 3.47 -0.36 7.02
N SER A 206 3.13 0.77 7.67
CA SER A 206 3.78 2.05 7.48
C SER A 206 5.28 1.99 7.80
N ILE A 207 5.63 1.52 8.99
CA ILE A 207 7.03 1.52 9.44
C ILE A 207 7.88 0.50 8.69
N VAL A 208 7.35 -0.69 8.40
CA VAL A 208 8.06 -1.66 7.56
C VAL A 208 8.32 -1.07 6.18
N ASN A 209 7.33 -0.39 5.58
CA ASN A 209 7.53 0.29 4.31
C ASN A 209 8.65 1.32 4.42
N ASP A 210 8.54 2.25 5.36
CA ASP A 210 9.48 3.34 5.58
C ASP A 210 10.93 2.84 5.78
N ILE A 211 11.14 1.75 6.51
CA ILE A 211 12.46 1.15 6.75
C ILE A 211 13.12 0.72 5.44
N TRP A 212 12.35 0.03 4.57
CA TRP A 212 12.87 -0.56 3.34
C TRP A 212 12.87 0.43 2.17
N SER A 213 11.93 1.38 2.14
CA SER A 213 11.82 2.41 1.10
C SER A 213 12.75 3.60 1.32
N PHE A 214 13.30 3.77 2.53
CA PHE A 214 14.08 4.94 2.93
C PHE A 214 15.13 5.38 1.88
N GLU A 215 15.98 4.48 1.40
CA GLU A 215 17.03 4.84 0.44
C GLU A 215 16.45 5.30 -0.90
N LYS A 216 15.35 4.68 -1.35
CA LYS A 216 14.62 5.10 -2.57
C LYS A 216 14.07 6.51 -2.39
N GLU A 217 13.40 6.75 -1.27
CA GLU A 217 12.75 8.04 -0.97
C GLU A 217 13.78 9.15 -0.74
N ALA A 218 14.85 8.89 0.02
CA ALA A 218 15.92 9.85 0.26
C ALA A 218 16.66 10.23 -1.03
N GLU A 219 16.81 9.30 -1.97
CA GLU A 219 17.36 9.59 -3.29
C GLU A 219 16.38 10.37 -4.17
N THR A 220 15.09 10.06 -4.07
CA THR A 220 14.03 10.76 -4.81
C THR A 220 13.91 12.20 -4.32
N ALA A 221 14.01 12.46 -3.02
CA ALA A 221 13.99 13.79 -2.43
C ALA A 221 15.11 14.73 -2.95
N LYS A 222 16.21 14.18 -3.49
CA LYS A 222 17.29 14.98 -4.11
C LYS A 222 17.00 15.41 -5.55
N HIS A 223 16.15 14.66 -6.27
CA HIS A 223 15.99 14.80 -7.73
C HIS A 223 14.54 15.03 -8.18
N GLY A 224 13.55 14.70 -7.34
CA GLY A 224 12.14 14.91 -7.59
C GLY A 224 11.71 16.34 -7.30
N HIS A 225 10.40 16.58 -7.37
CA HIS A 225 9.86 17.90 -7.05
C HIS A 225 9.95 18.15 -5.54
N LYS A 226 10.35 19.37 -5.13
CA LYS A 226 10.62 19.72 -3.71
C LYS A 226 9.46 19.45 -2.75
N GLU A 227 8.23 19.40 -3.26
CA GLU A 227 7.02 19.15 -2.46
C GLU A 227 6.56 17.69 -2.57
N GLY A 228 6.33 17.17 -3.79
CA GLY A 228 5.87 15.79 -4.01
C GLY A 228 6.87 14.73 -3.57
N ALA A 229 8.18 15.00 -3.72
CA ALA A 229 9.25 14.12 -3.26
C ALA A 229 9.79 14.48 -1.87
N ALA A 230 9.09 15.32 -1.10
CA ALA A 230 9.52 15.66 0.26
C ALA A 230 9.68 14.38 1.11
N LEU A 231 10.80 14.26 1.81
CA LEU A 231 11.14 13.08 2.61
C LEU A 231 10.33 13.05 3.91
N CYS A 232 9.11 12.53 3.82
CA CYS A 232 8.18 12.34 4.92
C CYS A 232 8.18 10.85 5.33
N ASN A 233 9.13 10.45 6.18
CA ASN A 233 9.42 9.05 6.50
C ASN A 233 9.83 8.89 7.98
N ALA A 234 9.31 7.87 8.68
CA ALA A 234 9.55 7.65 10.11
C ALA A 234 11.03 7.46 10.47
N VAL A 235 11.86 6.94 9.56
CA VAL A 235 13.29 6.74 9.79
C VAL A 235 14.00 8.08 10.03
N VAL A 236 13.66 9.12 9.26
CA VAL A 236 14.22 10.48 9.48
C VAL A 236 13.71 11.07 10.78
N ILE A 237 12.41 10.91 11.05
CA ILE A 237 11.78 11.44 12.27
C ILE A 237 12.45 10.82 13.50
N MET A 238 12.55 9.50 13.55
CA MET A 238 13.19 8.77 14.65
C MET A 238 14.68 9.15 14.79
N ALA A 239 15.42 9.21 13.69
CA ALA A 239 16.83 9.59 13.71
C ALA A 239 17.04 10.99 14.31
N LYS A 240 16.18 11.95 13.94
CA LYS A 240 16.23 13.32 14.43
C LYS A 240 15.78 13.45 15.88
N GLU A 241 14.67 12.84 16.26
CA GLU A 241 14.12 12.94 17.62
C GLU A 241 15.00 12.28 18.67
N ALA A 242 15.64 11.16 18.32
CA ALA A 242 16.51 10.42 19.23
C ALA A 242 18.00 10.77 19.11
N ASP A 243 18.39 11.66 18.17
CA ASP A 243 19.78 11.99 17.85
C ASP A 243 20.65 10.76 17.57
N ILE A 244 20.17 9.88 16.68
CA ILE A 244 20.83 8.63 16.32
C ILE A 244 21.02 8.49 14.80
N PRO A 245 22.01 7.71 14.34
CA PRO A 245 22.19 7.44 12.92
C PRO A 245 20.97 6.73 12.31
N VAL A 246 20.73 6.95 11.01
CA VAL A 246 19.66 6.30 10.21
C VAL A 246 19.59 4.78 10.43
N LYS A 247 20.74 4.10 10.45
CA LYS A 247 20.79 2.65 10.69
C LYS A 247 20.24 2.27 12.07
N ALA A 248 20.58 3.04 13.10
CA ALA A 248 20.07 2.81 14.45
C ALA A 248 18.57 3.09 14.53
N ALA A 249 18.10 4.17 13.88
CA ALA A 249 16.66 4.47 13.78
C ALA A 249 15.88 3.33 13.12
N LYS A 250 16.38 2.78 12.00
CA LYS A 250 15.79 1.60 11.34
C LYS A 250 15.71 0.40 12.30
N ASN A 251 16.78 0.11 13.05
CA ASN A 251 16.77 -1.01 14.01
C ASN A 251 15.75 -0.80 15.13
N VAL A 252 15.67 0.40 15.71
CA VAL A 252 14.69 0.75 16.76
C VAL A 252 13.26 0.59 16.22
N LEU A 253 12.99 1.12 15.04
CA LEU A 253 11.68 1.00 14.39
C LEU A 253 11.32 -0.45 14.06
N TYR A 254 12.29 -1.29 13.66
CA TYR A 254 12.04 -2.71 13.42
C TYR A 254 11.65 -3.46 14.70
N HIS A 255 12.27 -3.12 15.84
CA HIS A 255 11.84 -3.66 17.14
C HIS A 255 10.42 -3.22 17.50
N LEU A 256 10.07 -1.96 17.22
CA LEU A 256 8.71 -1.47 17.41
C LEU A 256 7.68 -2.22 16.55
N CYS A 257 8.04 -2.60 15.31
CA CYS A 257 7.20 -3.47 14.49
C CYS A 257 6.92 -4.82 15.17
N ARG A 258 7.91 -5.44 15.84
CA ARG A 258 7.69 -6.71 16.56
C ARG A 258 6.79 -6.55 17.78
N GLU A 259 6.89 -5.43 18.48
CA GLU A 259 5.95 -5.11 19.56
C GLU A 259 4.52 -4.98 19.02
N TRP A 260 4.33 -4.37 17.84
CA TRP A 260 3.02 -4.34 17.19
C TRP A 260 2.52 -5.72 16.76
N GLU A 261 3.39 -6.63 16.34
CA GLU A 261 2.99 -8.03 16.07
C GLU A 261 2.45 -8.72 17.33
N LEU A 262 3.14 -8.53 18.46
CA LEU A 262 2.70 -9.07 19.75
C LEU A 262 1.37 -8.42 20.19
N MET A 263 1.26 -7.10 20.10
CA MET A 263 0.02 -6.38 20.42
C MET A 263 -1.14 -6.86 19.55
N TYR A 264 -0.89 -7.11 18.26
CA TYR A 264 -1.89 -7.64 17.34
C TYR A 264 -2.35 -9.04 17.73
N ASP A 265 -1.42 -9.96 18.06
CA ASP A 265 -1.77 -11.30 18.50
C ASP A 265 -2.68 -11.26 19.75
N ILE A 266 -2.34 -10.44 20.75
CA ILE A 266 -3.13 -10.26 21.97
C ILE A 266 -4.53 -9.70 21.66
N GLN A 267 -4.60 -8.64 20.84
CA GLN A 267 -5.87 -8.03 20.46
C GLN A 267 -6.75 -8.99 19.66
N ARG A 268 -6.17 -9.73 18.71
CA ARG A 268 -6.89 -10.75 17.93
C ARG A 268 -7.49 -11.81 18.85
N GLU A 269 -6.73 -12.31 19.82
CA GLU A 269 -7.23 -13.30 20.78
C GLU A 269 -8.38 -12.75 21.63
N GLN A 270 -8.29 -11.50 22.09
CA GLN A 270 -9.36 -10.84 22.84
C GLN A 270 -10.63 -10.65 22.00
N LEU A 271 -10.48 -10.13 20.77
CA LEU A 271 -11.59 -9.97 19.84
C LEU A 271 -12.27 -11.32 19.56
N LEU A 272 -11.50 -12.36 19.23
CA LEU A 272 -12.07 -13.69 18.96
C LEU A 272 -12.71 -14.36 20.19
N ALA A 273 -12.25 -14.04 21.40
CA ALA A 273 -12.90 -14.50 22.62
C ALA A 273 -14.29 -13.87 22.83
N GLU A 274 -14.49 -12.63 22.37
CA GLU A 274 -15.78 -11.92 22.43
C GLU A 274 -16.71 -12.29 21.27
N LYS A 275 -16.19 -12.34 20.04
CA LYS A 275 -16.97 -12.63 18.83
C LYS A 275 -16.13 -13.37 17.78
N ASP A 276 -16.28 -14.70 17.74
CA ASP A 276 -15.69 -15.56 16.71
C ASP A 276 -16.71 -15.93 15.62
N THR A 277 -16.69 -15.18 14.51
CA THR A 277 -17.37 -15.59 13.27
C THR A 277 -16.35 -15.96 12.19
N PRO A 278 -16.72 -16.80 11.21
CA PRO A 278 -15.83 -17.08 10.06
C PRO A 278 -15.36 -15.82 9.35
N ALA A 279 -16.22 -14.80 9.23
CA ALA A 279 -15.88 -13.55 8.57
C ALA A 279 -14.83 -12.74 9.37
N ILE A 280 -15.00 -12.64 10.69
CA ILE A 280 -14.06 -11.97 11.59
C ILE A 280 -12.70 -12.70 11.61
N ARG A 281 -12.71 -14.04 11.70
CA ARG A 281 -11.46 -14.84 11.62
C ARG A 281 -10.73 -14.61 10.31
N ALA A 282 -11.43 -14.62 9.18
CA ALA A 282 -10.83 -14.38 7.87
C ALA A 282 -10.27 -12.95 7.75
N TYR A 283 -11.00 -11.94 8.25
CA TYR A 283 -10.54 -10.54 8.25
C TYR A 283 -9.25 -10.37 9.07
N LEU A 284 -9.26 -10.81 10.32
CA LEU A 284 -8.10 -10.71 11.21
C LEU A 284 -6.92 -11.55 10.70
N LYS A 285 -7.16 -12.71 10.08
CA LYS A 285 -6.08 -13.46 9.44
C LYS A 285 -5.53 -12.74 8.21
N GLY A 286 -6.39 -12.07 7.45
CA GLY A 286 -6.00 -11.26 6.31
C GLY A 286 -5.08 -10.10 6.69
N LEU A 287 -5.33 -9.41 7.81
CA LEU A 287 -4.43 -8.34 8.29
C LEU A 287 -3.03 -8.88 8.66
N GLU A 288 -2.95 -10.08 9.24
CA GLU A 288 -1.67 -10.77 9.51
C GLU A 288 -0.88 -11.03 8.21
N PHE A 289 -1.59 -11.46 7.16
CA PHE A 289 -0.97 -11.66 5.84
C PHE A 289 -0.54 -10.36 5.18
N GLN A 290 -1.29 -9.27 5.33
CA GLN A 290 -0.84 -7.96 4.86
C GLN A 290 0.48 -7.55 5.51
N MET A 291 0.57 -7.62 6.84
CA MET A 291 1.79 -7.23 7.58
C MET A 291 2.99 -8.12 7.21
N SER A 292 2.84 -9.44 7.28
CA SER A 292 3.92 -10.39 6.97
C SER A 292 4.30 -10.38 5.49
N GLY A 293 3.32 -10.24 4.60
CA GLY A 293 3.49 -10.11 3.17
C GLY A 293 4.20 -8.82 2.77
N ASN A 294 3.87 -7.69 3.41
CA ASN A 294 4.54 -6.40 3.21
C ASN A 294 6.02 -6.52 3.49
N GLU A 295 6.38 -7.09 4.64
CA GLU A 295 7.76 -7.26 5.04
C GLU A 295 8.51 -8.19 4.08
N LYS A 296 7.87 -9.30 3.69
CA LYS A 296 8.48 -10.25 2.75
C LYS A 296 8.77 -9.62 1.39
N TRP A 297 7.83 -8.86 0.84
CA TRP A 297 8.06 -8.17 -0.43
C TRP A 297 9.06 -7.02 -0.28
N SER A 298 8.93 -6.18 0.75
CA SER A 298 9.78 -5.01 0.97
C SER A 298 11.25 -5.41 1.13
N SER A 299 11.53 -6.54 1.80
CA SER A 299 12.87 -7.09 1.97
C SER A 299 13.45 -7.81 0.73
N THR A 300 12.69 -7.95 -0.35
CA THR A 300 13.11 -8.71 -1.55
C THR A 300 12.93 -7.95 -2.88
N THR A 301 12.12 -6.89 -2.91
CA THR A 301 11.83 -6.15 -4.13
C THR A 301 13.01 -5.32 -4.62
N LEU A 302 13.30 -5.39 -5.92
CA LEU A 302 14.30 -4.52 -6.54
C LEU A 302 13.85 -3.05 -6.60
N ARG A 303 12.57 -2.76 -6.30
CA ARG A 303 12.11 -1.37 -6.12
C ARG A 303 12.90 -0.65 -5.01
N TYR A 304 13.23 -1.39 -3.95
CA TYR A 304 13.96 -0.87 -2.80
C TYR A 304 15.43 -1.27 -2.85
N LEU A 305 15.72 -2.53 -3.21
CA LEU A 305 17.07 -3.09 -3.12
C LEU A 305 18.03 -2.68 -4.25
N ALA A 306 17.52 -2.25 -5.41
CA ALA A 306 18.40 -1.91 -6.53
C ALA A 306 19.29 -0.71 -6.19
N THR A 307 20.59 -0.93 -6.13
CA THR A 307 21.58 0.15 -6.20
C THR A 307 21.62 0.68 -7.63
N LYS A 308 21.70 2.01 -7.81
CA LYS A 308 21.95 2.57 -9.14
C LYS A 308 23.33 2.10 -9.61
N ASP A 309 23.35 1.30 -10.68
CA ASP A 309 24.38 1.43 -11.72
C ASP A 309 24.10 2.69 -12.56
#